data_AF-A0A6P2AZH8-F1
#
_entry.id   AF-A0A6P2AZH8-F1
#
_cell.length_a   1.000
_cell.length_b   1.000
_cell.length_c   1.000
_cell.angle_alpha   90.00
_cell.angle_beta   90.00
_cell.angle_gamma   90.00
#
_symmetry.space_group_name_H-M   'P 1'
#
loop_
_entity.id
_entity.type
_entity.pdbx_description
1 polymer ?
#
loop_
_entity_poly.entity_id
_entity_poly.type
_entity_poly.pdbx_seq_one_letter_code
_entity_poly.pdbx_strand_id
1 'polypeptide(L)'
;MNIQQALQWTDELIFVRTGEHLDSLQRAILEGTWEGKGYQDISKEYHCTNDHVRKSASELWTVLSELLGEDVKKKNVRSLIEREIFTYHNDGVVSANQINVCNDVYNQAKKSQRTATTNAPSQPHHDLSQAPEYLNLHSRTTQLATLKQWILQEKNRIITLTGLSGIGKTALTRQLVEQIKDHFDHILWRSHRKFPTLTALQNNLLQFLTPQDPSIINPSPPPNSLLNHLRNHRCLIILDDFQETLTPGELVGSYHPDYQDYGQLLHEIGQLPHNSCL
;
A
#
# COMPACT_ATOMS: atom_id res chain seq x y z
N MET A 1 14.06 0.01 -6.81
CA MET A 1 13.43 1.10 -7.57
C MET A 1 14.24 1.39 -8.82
N ASN A 2 13.61 1.81 -9.93
CA ASN A 2 14.31 2.19 -11.15
C ASN A 2 14.94 3.58 -10.99
N ILE A 3 16.20 3.76 -11.42
CA ILE A 3 16.90 5.05 -11.40
C ILE A 3 16.11 6.16 -12.12
N GLN A 4 15.40 5.84 -13.20
CA GLN A 4 14.60 6.83 -13.94
C GLN A 4 13.45 7.41 -13.09
N GLN A 5 12.84 6.59 -12.23
CA GLN A 5 11.80 7.05 -11.31
C GLN A 5 12.38 7.94 -10.20
N ALA A 6 13.55 7.56 -9.69
CA ALA A 6 14.25 8.36 -8.68
C ALA A 6 14.70 9.71 -9.26
N LEU A 7 15.23 9.73 -10.48
CA LEU A 7 15.59 10.96 -11.19
C LEU A 7 14.37 11.85 -11.40
N GLN A 8 13.27 11.31 -11.90
CA GLN A 8 12.05 12.08 -12.15
C GLN A 8 11.48 12.68 -10.86
N TRP A 9 11.33 11.88 -9.80
CA TRP A 9 10.80 12.38 -8.53
C TRP A 9 11.72 13.44 -7.91
N THR A 10 13.03 13.25 -7.98
CA THR A 10 13.99 14.23 -7.44
C THR A 10 13.97 15.54 -8.24
N ASP A 11 13.82 15.45 -9.57
CA ASP A 11 13.68 16.59 -10.47
C ASP A 11 12.42 17.41 -10.15
N GLU A 12 11.28 16.73 -9.95
CA GLU A 12 10.02 17.36 -9.56
C GLU A 12 10.10 18.01 -8.16
N LEU A 13 10.70 17.31 -7.19
CA LEU A 13 10.87 17.82 -5.82
C LEU A 13 11.71 19.10 -5.79
N ILE A 14 12.82 19.13 -6.53
CA ILE A 14 13.68 20.30 -6.62
C ILE A 14 12.94 21.44 -7.33
N PHE A 15 12.28 21.16 -8.46
CA PHE A 15 11.53 22.17 -9.22
C PHE A 15 10.46 22.87 -8.38
N VAL A 16 9.71 22.15 -7.55
CA VAL A 16 8.66 22.73 -6.68
C VAL A 16 9.23 23.77 -5.69
N ARG A 17 10.48 23.60 -5.25
CA ARG A 17 11.11 24.47 -4.23
C ARG A 17 11.97 25.57 -4.84
N THR A 18 12.75 25.25 -5.88
CA THR A 18 13.75 26.16 -6.46
C THR A 18 13.25 26.84 -7.73
N GLY A 19 12.21 26.30 -8.39
CA GLY A 19 11.76 26.71 -9.71
C GLY A 19 12.67 26.24 -10.86
N GLU A 20 13.73 25.50 -10.56
CA GLU A 20 14.70 25.00 -11.53
C GLU A 20 14.73 23.47 -11.51
N HIS A 21 14.92 22.86 -12.68
CA HIS A 21 15.09 21.41 -12.81
C HIS A 21 16.54 21.00 -12.54
N LEU A 22 16.75 19.71 -12.28
CA LEU A 22 18.09 19.13 -12.24
C LEU A 22 18.78 19.36 -13.59
N ASP A 23 19.92 20.03 -13.58
CA ASP A 23 20.75 20.14 -14.76
C ASP A 23 21.34 18.77 -15.15
N SER A 24 21.93 18.70 -16.34
CA SER A 24 22.44 17.42 -16.86
C SER A 24 23.62 16.87 -16.04
N LEU A 25 24.40 17.70 -15.34
CA LEU A 25 25.50 17.26 -14.48
C LEU A 25 24.95 16.73 -13.14
N GLN A 26 23.98 17.40 -12.54
CA GLN A 26 23.31 16.96 -11.32
C GLN A 26 22.57 15.63 -11.54
N ARG A 27 21.93 15.46 -12.71
CA ARG A 27 21.35 14.17 -13.13
C ARG A 27 22.41 13.07 -13.21
N ALA A 28 23.54 13.34 -13.87
CA ALA A 28 24.64 12.39 -13.97
C ALA A 28 25.26 12.04 -12.60
N ILE A 29 25.33 13.00 -11.68
CA ILE A 29 25.80 12.78 -10.31
C ILE A 29 24.86 11.85 -9.54
N LEU A 30 23.55 12.09 -9.65
CA LEU A 30 22.54 11.29 -8.95
C LEU A 30 22.50 9.87 -9.51
N GLU A 31 22.48 9.72 -10.84
CA GLU A 31 22.55 8.44 -11.54
C GLU A 31 23.82 7.66 -11.21
N GLY A 32 24.99 8.28 -11.36
CA GLY A 32 26.26 7.62 -11.06
C GLY A 32 26.37 7.24 -9.58
N THR A 33 25.85 8.06 -8.67
CA THR A 33 25.82 7.70 -7.24
C THR A 33 24.89 6.53 -6.96
N TRP A 34 23.74 6.45 -7.65
CA TRP A 34 22.78 5.37 -7.53
C TRP A 34 23.36 4.01 -7.97
N GLU A 35 24.22 4.04 -8.99
CA GLU A 35 24.97 2.90 -9.53
C GLU A 35 26.25 2.58 -8.73
N GLY A 36 26.59 3.39 -7.73
CA GLY A 36 27.80 3.21 -6.92
C GLY A 36 29.09 3.74 -7.54
N LYS A 37 29.04 4.49 -8.64
CA LYS A 37 30.21 5.09 -9.31
C LYS A 37 30.89 6.15 -8.44
N GLY A 38 32.21 6.29 -8.60
CA GLY A 38 32.99 7.38 -8.00
C GLY A 38 32.76 8.71 -8.71
N TYR A 39 33.03 9.84 -8.04
CA TYR A 39 33.01 11.15 -8.73
C TYR A 39 34.08 11.24 -9.83
N GLN A 40 35.15 10.44 -9.74
CA GLN A 40 36.15 10.36 -10.80
C GLN A 40 35.58 9.71 -12.06
N ASP A 41 34.78 8.66 -11.90
CA ASP A 41 34.14 7.97 -13.02
C ASP A 41 33.09 8.89 -13.68
N ILE A 42 32.26 9.53 -12.87
CA ILE A 42 31.28 10.53 -13.32
C ILE A 42 31.98 11.68 -14.06
N SER A 43 33.11 12.18 -13.56
CA SER A 43 33.85 13.27 -14.23
C SER A 43 34.40 12.87 -15.61
N LYS A 44 34.83 11.61 -15.77
CA LYS A 44 35.31 11.09 -17.05
C LYS A 44 34.18 10.90 -18.04
N GLU A 45 33.06 10.33 -17.58
CA GLU A 45 31.86 10.07 -18.38
C GLU A 45 31.18 11.36 -18.83
N TYR A 46 31.16 12.37 -17.96
CA TYR A 46 30.56 13.67 -18.23
C TYR A 46 31.56 14.71 -18.81
N HIS A 47 32.81 14.31 -19.06
CA HIS A 47 33.87 15.17 -19.62
C HIS A 47 34.11 16.49 -18.88
N CYS A 48 34.14 16.45 -17.54
CA CYS A 48 34.40 17.62 -16.70
C CYS A 48 35.47 17.33 -15.62
N THR A 49 35.85 18.34 -14.83
CA THR A 49 36.84 18.14 -13.77
C THR A 49 36.22 17.46 -12.55
N ASN A 50 37.00 16.62 -11.90
CA ASN A 50 36.57 15.91 -10.70
C ASN A 50 36.19 16.86 -9.55
N ASP A 51 36.81 18.04 -9.49
CA ASP A 51 36.46 19.09 -8.52
C ASP A 51 35.14 19.78 -8.86
N HIS A 52 34.82 19.96 -10.15
CA HIS A 52 33.52 20.49 -10.56
C HIS A 52 32.38 19.52 -10.23
N VAL A 53 32.59 18.21 -10.40
CA VAL A 53 31.64 17.18 -9.95
C VAL A 53 31.45 17.23 -8.44
N ARG A 54 32.54 17.32 -7.66
CA ARG A 54 32.43 17.41 -6.18
C ARG A 54 31.69 18.64 -5.72
N LYS A 55 31.96 19.80 -6.34
CA LYS A 55 31.28 21.06 -6.03
C LYS A 55 29.78 20.94 -6.30
N SER A 56 29.42 20.52 -7.52
CA SER A 56 28.01 20.37 -7.93
C SER A 56 27.28 19.30 -7.10
N ALA A 57 27.97 18.22 -6.72
CA ALA A 57 27.42 17.19 -5.83
C ALA A 57 27.16 17.74 -4.42
N SER A 58 28.09 18.54 -3.87
CA SER A 58 27.90 19.18 -2.56
C SER A 58 26.71 20.13 -2.55
N GLU A 59 26.54 20.91 -3.61
CA GLU A 59 25.39 21.80 -3.79
C GLU A 59 24.08 20.99 -3.86
N LEU A 60 24.05 19.93 -4.67
CA LEU A 60 22.90 19.02 -4.79
C LEU A 60 22.53 18.37 -3.45
N TRP A 61 23.51 17.87 -2.69
CA TRP A 61 23.27 17.27 -1.37
C TRP A 61 22.76 18.29 -0.35
N THR A 62 23.21 19.54 -0.43
CA THR A 62 22.72 20.63 0.43
C THR A 62 21.25 20.89 0.16
N VAL A 63 20.88 21.06 -1.12
CA VAL A 63 19.50 21.29 -1.54
C VAL A 63 18.60 20.13 -1.12
N LEU A 64 19.03 18.88 -1.37
CA LEU A 64 18.25 17.71 -0.96
C LEU A 64 18.14 17.58 0.56
N SER A 65 19.16 17.97 1.33
CA SER A 65 19.08 17.94 2.79
C SER A 65 18.04 18.92 3.32
N GLU A 66 17.98 20.12 2.75
CA GLU A 66 16.97 21.12 3.09
C GLU A 66 15.54 20.72 2.68
N LEU A 67 15.42 19.93 1.60
CA LEU A 67 14.14 19.44 1.09
C LEU A 67 13.60 18.29 1.94
N LEU A 68 14.46 17.32 2.27
CA LEU A 68 14.06 16.11 2.98
C LEU A 68 14.09 16.27 4.51
N GLY A 69 14.66 17.36 5.03
CA GLY A 69 14.80 17.58 6.47
C GLY A 69 15.82 16.65 7.14
N GLU A 70 16.65 15.96 6.36
CA GLU A 70 17.68 15.02 6.84
C GLU A 70 19.01 15.25 6.13
N ASP A 71 20.12 14.91 6.78
CA ASP A 71 21.47 15.07 6.22
C ASP A 71 21.73 14.08 5.06
N VAL A 72 21.64 14.58 3.83
CA VAL A 72 21.85 13.83 2.59
C VAL A 72 23.33 13.79 2.24
N LYS A 73 23.83 12.58 2.00
CA LYS A 73 25.20 12.27 1.60
C LYS A 73 25.18 11.25 0.47
N LYS A 74 26.29 11.17 -0.26
CA LYS A 74 26.49 10.15 -1.30
C LYS A 74 26.11 8.71 -0.84
N LYS A 75 26.41 8.35 0.41
CA LYS A 75 26.19 6.99 0.93
C LYS A 75 24.74 6.66 1.31
N ASN A 76 23.89 7.66 1.57
CA ASN A 76 22.53 7.46 2.06
C ASN A 76 21.47 8.06 1.12
N VAL A 77 21.85 8.84 0.10
CA VAL A 77 20.91 9.48 -0.83
C VAL A 77 19.96 8.47 -1.47
N ARG A 78 20.45 7.29 -1.86
CA ARG A 78 19.62 6.25 -2.44
C ARG A 78 18.55 5.77 -1.45
N SER A 79 18.94 5.41 -0.23
CA SER A 79 17.99 4.94 0.78
C SER A 79 16.99 6.02 1.20
N LEU A 80 17.44 7.29 1.26
CA LEU A 80 16.57 8.42 1.60
C LEU A 80 15.54 8.64 0.50
N ILE A 81 15.96 8.75 -0.76
CA ILE A 81 15.03 8.90 -1.88
C ILE A 81 14.10 7.67 -2.00
N GLU A 82 14.60 6.46 -1.78
CA GLU A 82 13.76 5.25 -1.77
C GLU A 82 12.68 5.30 -0.68
N ARG A 83 13.02 5.79 0.52
CA ARG A 83 12.08 5.98 1.61
C ARG A 83 11.10 7.12 1.35
N GLU A 84 11.57 8.28 0.90
CA GLU A 84 10.73 9.46 0.68
C GLU A 84 9.78 9.27 -0.49
N ILE A 85 10.20 8.59 -1.56
CA ILE A 85 9.27 8.19 -2.62
C ILE A 85 8.21 7.25 -2.05
N PHE A 86 8.60 6.28 -1.22
CA PHE A 86 7.66 5.37 -0.58
C PHE A 86 6.70 6.10 0.39
N THR A 87 7.18 7.06 1.17
CA THR A 87 6.37 7.88 2.07
C THR A 87 5.45 8.82 1.29
N TYR A 88 5.97 9.54 0.28
CA TYR A 88 5.20 10.46 -0.56
C TYR A 88 4.07 9.74 -1.32
N HIS A 89 4.29 8.49 -1.74
CA HIS A 89 3.23 7.65 -2.33
C HIS A 89 2.22 7.10 -1.30
N ASN A 90 2.51 7.22 0.00
CA ASN A 90 1.62 6.86 1.11
C ASN A 90 0.96 8.09 1.78
N ASP A 91 1.50 9.30 1.60
CA ASP A 91 1.13 10.54 2.31
C ASP A 91 0.33 11.57 1.47
N GLY A 92 -0.23 11.23 0.31
CA GLY A 92 -1.12 12.13 -0.44
C GLY A 92 -2.51 12.34 0.18
N VAL A 93 -2.59 12.39 1.52
CA VAL A 93 -3.66 13.04 2.28
C VAL A 93 -3.06 13.93 3.37
N VAL A 94 -2.42 15.04 2.98
CA VAL A 94 -2.49 16.28 3.77
C VAL A 94 -2.71 17.44 2.81
N SER A 95 -3.96 17.69 2.46
CA SER A 95 -4.37 19.02 2.01
C SER A 95 -4.46 19.91 3.25
N ALA A 96 -3.49 20.81 3.37
CA ALA A 96 -3.56 21.94 4.27
C ALA A 96 -4.80 22.78 3.90
N ASN A 97 -5.87 22.67 4.68
CA ASN A 97 -6.86 23.72 4.91
C ASN A 97 -7.85 23.27 5.99
N GLN A 98 -7.65 23.71 7.23
CA GLN A 98 -8.58 24.60 7.95
C GLN A 98 -8.18 24.73 9.43
N ILE A 99 -7.74 25.95 9.75
CA ILE A 99 -7.78 26.52 11.09
C ILE A 99 -9.26 26.58 11.50
N ASN A 100 -9.60 26.10 12.70
CA ASN A 100 -10.62 26.78 13.49
C ASN A 100 -10.33 26.68 14.99
N VAL A 101 -10.35 27.85 15.62
CA VAL A 101 -10.01 28.16 17.01
C VAL A 101 -11.32 28.46 17.76
N CYS A 102 -11.52 27.79 18.91
CA CYS A 102 -12.43 28.11 20.04
C CYS A 102 -13.96 28.15 19.73
N ASN A 103 -14.91 27.88 20.63
CA ASN A 103 -14.95 27.78 22.10
C ASN A 103 -16.25 27.05 22.56
N ASP A 104 -16.36 26.86 23.88
CA ASP A 104 -17.56 26.59 24.71
C ASP A 104 -17.97 25.10 24.93
N VAL A 105 -17.74 24.45 26.08
CA VAL A 105 -18.18 24.67 27.49
C VAL A 105 -19.63 24.18 27.76
N TYR A 106 -19.69 23.10 28.56
CA TYR A 106 -20.77 22.56 29.42
C TYR A 106 -21.85 21.58 28.89
N ASN A 107 -21.76 20.34 29.43
CA ASN A 107 -22.77 19.62 30.22
C ASN A 107 -24.23 19.58 29.74
N GLN A 108 -24.81 18.39 29.48
CA GLN A 108 -25.58 17.59 30.46
C GLN A 108 -26.47 16.50 29.84
N ALA A 109 -26.54 15.39 30.58
CA ALA A 109 -27.73 14.57 30.89
C ALA A 109 -28.32 13.55 29.88
N LYS A 110 -28.24 12.30 30.35
CA LYS A 110 -29.04 11.10 30.04
C LYS A 110 -30.49 11.38 29.63
N LYS A 111 -30.95 10.69 28.58
CA LYS A 111 -32.28 10.05 28.56
C LYS A 111 -32.21 8.71 27.82
N SER A 112 -32.54 7.67 28.56
CA SER A 112 -32.76 6.31 28.08
C SER A 112 -34.01 6.28 27.22
N GLN A 113 -33.90 5.87 25.96
CA GLN A 113 -35.03 5.40 25.16
C GLN A 113 -34.68 4.05 24.56
N ARG A 114 -35.42 3.07 25.06
CA ARG A 114 -35.45 1.68 24.64
C ARG A 114 -36.31 1.65 23.38
N THR A 115 -35.68 1.58 22.21
CA THR A 115 -36.38 1.37 20.92
C THR A 115 -35.92 0.07 20.31
N ALA A 116 -36.90 -0.74 19.92
CA ALA A 116 -36.73 -2.03 19.27
C ALA A 116 -35.70 -1.98 18.15
N THR A 117 -34.75 -2.93 18.17
CA THR A 117 -33.79 -3.15 17.10
C THR A 117 -34.50 -3.71 15.88
N THR A 118 -35.07 -2.82 15.07
CA THR A 118 -35.12 -3.06 13.62
C THR A 118 -33.68 -3.09 13.13
N ASN A 119 -33.22 -4.25 12.66
CA ASN A 119 -31.93 -4.40 12.00
C ASN A 119 -31.87 -3.46 10.79
N ALA A 120 -31.36 -2.25 11.01
CA ALA A 120 -30.90 -1.40 9.93
C ALA A 120 -29.76 -2.15 9.22
N PRO A 121 -29.68 -2.13 7.88
CA PRO A 121 -28.55 -2.71 7.19
C PRO A 121 -27.27 -2.06 7.73
N SER A 122 -26.37 -2.89 8.26
CA SER A 122 -25.05 -2.47 8.71
C SER A 122 -24.39 -1.70 7.56
N GLN A 123 -23.97 -0.46 7.79
CA GLN A 123 -23.29 0.30 6.75
C GLN A 123 -22.02 -0.45 6.32
N PRO A 124 -21.70 -0.47 5.01
CA PRO A 124 -20.52 -1.14 4.51
C PRO A 124 -19.26 -0.60 5.22
N HIS A 125 -18.48 -1.50 5.80
CA HIS A 125 -17.30 -1.14 6.59
C HIS A 125 -16.06 -1.55 5.81
N HIS A 126 -15.40 -0.57 5.18
CA HIS A 126 -14.25 -0.77 4.31
C HIS A 126 -12.97 -0.23 4.97
N ASP A 127 -11.91 -1.04 4.98
CA ASP A 127 -10.58 -0.62 5.37
C ASP A 127 -9.60 -0.80 4.22
N LEU A 128 -9.36 0.32 3.56
CA LEU A 128 -8.42 0.49 2.46
C LEU A 128 -7.16 1.25 2.91
N SER A 129 -6.87 1.32 4.21
CA SER A 129 -5.72 2.07 4.76
C SER A 129 -4.35 1.58 4.26
N GLN A 130 -4.28 0.37 3.70
CA GLN A 130 -3.08 -0.19 3.09
C GLN A 130 -3.14 -0.28 1.57
N ALA A 131 -4.27 0.14 0.98
CA ALA A 131 -4.38 0.22 -0.46
C ALA A 131 -3.63 1.46 -0.96
N PRO A 132 -2.98 1.41 -2.12
CA PRO A 132 -2.41 2.62 -2.71
C PRO A 132 -3.51 3.62 -3.06
N GLU A 133 -3.11 4.85 -3.35
CA GLU A 133 -4.02 5.88 -3.83
C GLU A 133 -4.81 5.42 -5.06
N TYR A 134 -6.06 5.86 -5.11
CA TYR A 134 -6.88 5.65 -6.29
C TYR A 134 -6.40 6.56 -7.41
N LEU A 135 -5.77 5.97 -8.41
CA LEU A 135 -5.49 6.61 -9.68
C LEU A 135 -6.53 6.12 -10.69
N ASN A 136 -7.23 7.05 -11.32
CA ASN A 136 -8.19 6.70 -12.36
C ASN A 136 -7.45 6.32 -13.65
N LEU A 137 -7.09 5.03 -13.77
CA LEU A 137 -6.42 4.52 -14.96
C LEU A 137 -7.44 4.32 -16.08
N HIS A 138 -7.36 5.10 -17.15
CA HIS A 138 -8.22 4.92 -18.33
C HIS A 138 -7.80 3.74 -19.23
N SER A 139 -6.83 2.93 -18.77
CA SER A 139 -6.32 1.75 -19.46
C SER A 139 -6.76 0.46 -18.75
N ARG A 140 -6.55 -0.71 -19.38
CA ARG A 140 -6.87 -2.04 -18.80
C ARG A 140 -8.36 -2.36 -18.61
N THR A 141 -9.23 -1.75 -19.42
CA THR A 141 -10.69 -1.96 -19.37
C THR A 141 -11.11 -3.42 -19.53
N THR A 142 -10.45 -4.18 -20.41
CA THR A 142 -10.71 -5.61 -20.61
C THR A 142 -10.42 -6.42 -19.35
N GLN A 143 -9.27 -6.20 -18.71
CA GLN A 143 -8.91 -6.89 -17.47
C GLN A 143 -9.87 -6.55 -16.33
N LEU A 144 -10.25 -5.28 -16.18
CA LEU A 144 -11.28 -4.86 -15.21
C LEU A 144 -12.61 -5.56 -15.46
N ALA A 145 -13.05 -5.65 -16.72
CA ALA A 145 -14.30 -6.32 -17.08
C ALA A 145 -14.25 -7.82 -16.73
N THR A 146 -13.15 -8.50 -17.04
CA THR A 146 -12.92 -9.90 -16.67
C THR A 146 -12.96 -10.09 -15.15
N LEU A 147 -12.28 -9.24 -14.39
CA LEU A 147 -12.26 -9.35 -12.92
C LEU A 147 -13.64 -9.10 -12.31
N LYS A 148 -14.39 -8.11 -12.82
CA LYS A 148 -15.78 -7.88 -12.41
C LYS A 148 -16.66 -9.10 -12.69
N GLN A 149 -16.51 -9.72 -13.86
CA GLN A 149 -17.27 -10.93 -14.20
C GLN A 149 -16.95 -12.07 -13.23
N TRP A 150 -15.67 -12.37 -13.02
CA TRP A 150 -15.21 -13.43 -12.12
C TRP A 150 -15.69 -13.22 -10.67
N ILE A 151 -15.62 -11.98 -10.17
CA ILE A 151 -15.97 -11.66 -8.78
C ILE A 151 -17.49 -11.54 -8.57
N LEU A 152 -18.18 -10.80 -9.43
CA LEU A 152 -19.58 -10.43 -9.21
C LEU A 152 -20.55 -11.45 -9.76
N GLN A 153 -20.26 -12.01 -10.94
CA GLN A 153 -21.17 -12.90 -11.66
C GLN A 153 -20.87 -14.37 -11.38
N GLU A 154 -19.61 -14.78 -11.60
CA GLU A 154 -19.18 -16.17 -11.40
C GLU A 154 -18.95 -16.51 -9.92
N LYS A 155 -18.80 -15.47 -9.07
CA LYS A 155 -18.60 -15.59 -7.62
C LYS A 155 -17.38 -16.46 -7.27
N ASN A 156 -16.29 -16.28 -8.01
CA ASN A 156 -15.03 -16.91 -7.71
C ASN A 156 -14.55 -16.46 -6.31
N ARG A 157 -14.17 -17.42 -5.46
CA ARG A 157 -13.77 -17.17 -4.07
C ARG A 157 -12.32 -16.75 -3.93
N ILE A 158 -11.49 -17.16 -4.89
CA ILE A 158 -10.06 -16.84 -4.95
C ILE A 158 -9.74 -16.42 -6.37
N ILE A 159 -9.11 -15.26 -6.50
CA ILE A 159 -8.57 -14.77 -7.76
C ILE A 159 -7.12 -14.35 -7.54
N THR A 160 -6.21 -14.99 -8.26
CA THR A 160 -4.81 -14.59 -8.25
C THR A 160 -4.51 -13.66 -9.43
N LEU A 161 -3.93 -12.49 -9.13
CA LEU A 161 -3.41 -11.57 -10.14
C LEU A 161 -1.91 -11.75 -10.28
N THR A 162 -1.48 -12.29 -11.41
CA THR A 162 -0.06 -12.54 -11.72
C THR A 162 0.42 -11.68 -12.87
N GLY A 163 1.74 -11.52 -12.96
CA GLY A 163 2.38 -10.70 -13.99
C GLY A 163 3.66 -10.06 -13.49
N LEU A 164 4.43 -9.48 -14.42
CA LEU A 164 5.72 -8.86 -14.13
C LEU A 164 5.61 -7.78 -13.04
N SER A 165 6.72 -7.55 -12.34
CA SER A 165 6.81 -6.44 -11.38
C SER A 165 6.55 -5.09 -12.08
N GLY A 166 5.88 -4.17 -11.40
CA GLY A 166 5.57 -2.84 -11.94
C GLY A 166 4.53 -2.79 -13.07
N ILE A 167 3.97 -3.92 -13.52
CA ILE A 167 3.00 -3.94 -14.62
C ILE A 167 1.63 -3.29 -14.28
N GLY A 168 1.44 -2.91 -13.02
CA GLY A 168 0.23 -2.24 -12.52
C GLY A 168 -0.82 -3.16 -11.91
N LYS A 169 -0.47 -4.36 -11.42
CA LYS A 169 -1.42 -5.29 -10.77
C LYS A 169 -2.14 -4.63 -9.58
N THR A 170 -1.36 -4.06 -8.67
CA THR A 170 -1.87 -3.37 -7.48
C THR A 170 -2.77 -2.18 -7.86
N ALA A 171 -2.36 -1.38 -8.84
CA ALA A 171 -3.15 -0.25 -9.31
C ALA A 171 -4.46 -0.67 -10.00
N LEU A 172 -4.42 -1.76 -10.79
CA LEU A 172 -5.61 -2.38 -11.39
C LEU A 172 -6.60 -2.85 -10.31
N THR A 173 -6.11 -3.54 -9.27
CA THR A 173 -6.96 -3.98 -8.16
C THR A 173 -7.55 -2.79 -7.39
N ARG A 174 -6.77 -1.74 -7.15
CA ARG A 174 -7.26 -0.53 -6.48
C ARG A 174 -8.39 0.13 -7.25
N GLN A 175 -8.26 0.19 -8.58
CA GLN A 175 -9.29 0.72 -9.44
C GLN A 175 -10.53 -0.18 -9.48
N LEU A 176 -10.33 -1.50 -9.52
CA LEU A 176 -11.41 -2.49 -9.47
C LEU A 176 -12.24 -2.34 -8.19
N VAL A 177 -11.58 -2.28 -7.02
CA VAL A 177 -12.23 -2.12 -5.71
C VAL A 177 -13.16 -0.91 -5.72
N GLU A 178 -12.71 0.23 -6.25
CA GLU A 178 -13.55 1.43 -6.34
C GLU A 178 -14.85 1.21 -7.13
N GLN A 179 -14.79 0.38 -8.17
CA GLN A 179 -15.91 0.11 -9.07
C GLN A 179 -16.86 -0.99 -8.58
N ILE A 180 -16.46 -1.78 -7.58
CA ILE A 180 -17.25 -2.91 -7.09
C ILE A 180 -17.57 -2.81 -5.59
N LYS A 181 -17.07 -1.78 -4.90
CA LYS A 181 -17.15 -1.68 -3.44
C LYS A 181 -18.56 -1.81 -2.87
N ASP A 182 -19.56 -1.29 -3.57
CA ASP A 182 -20.96 -1.31 -3.11
C ASP A 182 -21.60 -2.71 -3.17
N HIS A 183 -20.89 -3.73 -3.67
CA HIS A 183 -21.33 -5.12 -3.72
C HIS A 183 -20.83 -5.97 -2.55
N PHE A 184 -20.16 -5.37 -1.57
CA PHE A 184 -19.55 -6.05 -0.44
C PHE A 184 -19.94 -5.36 0.87
N ASP A 185 -20.19 -6.16 1.91
CA ASP A 185 -20.44 -5.67 3.27
C ASP A 185 -19.14 -5.15 3.89
N HIS A 186 -18.04 -5.84 3.61
CA HIS A 186 -16.72 -5.53 4.13
C HIS A 186 -15.65 -5.64 3.04
N ILE A 187 -14.71 -4.69 3.03
CA ILE A 187 -13.56 -4.72 2.14
C ILE A 187 -12.30 -4.46 2.95
N LEU A 188 -11.30 -5.32 2.81
CA LEU A 188 -10.04 -5.21 3.53
C LEU A 188 -8.89 -5.29 2.55
N TRP A 189 -7.99 -4.32 2.61
CA TRP A 189 -6.72 -4.37 1.90
C TRP A 189 -5.57 -4.60 2.87
N ARG A 190 -4.78 -5.66 2.65
CA ARG A 190 -3.64 -6.03 3.50
C ARG A 190 -2.44 -6.38 2.65
N SER A 191 -1.26 -5.87 3.03
CA SER A 191 0.01 -6.35 2.45
C SER A 191 0.63 -7.37 3.39
N HIS A 192 1.14 -8.47 2.84
CA HIS A 192 1.90 -9.47 3.61
C HIS A 192 3.10 -8.84 4.33
N ARG A 193 3.71 -7.80 3.76
CA ARG A 193 4.84 -7.09 4.39
C ARG A 193 4.50 -6.45 5.74
N LYS A 194 3.24 -6.05 5.94
CA LYS A 194 2.75 -5.49 7.22
C LYS A 194 2.30 -6.58 8.20
N PHE A 195 1.93 -7.76 7.70
CA PHE A 195 1.53 -8.91 8.52
C PHE A 195 2.27 -10.17 8.05
N PRO A 196 3.55 -10.32 8.41
CA PRO A 196 4.40 -11.36 7.85
C PRO A 196 4.00 -12.77 8.29
N THR A 197 3.17 -12.93 9.32
CA THR A 197 2.69 -14.26 9.76
C THR A 197 1.20 -14.39 9.52
N LEU A 198 0.74 -15.62 9.26
CA LEU A 198 -0.69 -15.91 9.10
C LEU A 198 -1.48 -15.51 10.34
N THR A 199 -0.95 -15.79 11.54
CA THR A 199 -1.58 -15.41 12.80
C THR A 199 -1.77 -13.90 12.91
N ALA A 200 -0.76 -13.10 12.55
CA ALA A 200 -0.87 -11.64 12.57
C ALA A 200 -1.92 -11.15 11.58
N LEU A 201 -1.95 -11.71 10.37
CA LEU A 201 -2.96 -11.39 9.35
C LEU A 201 -4.36 -11.76 9.85
N GLN A 202 -4.59 -12.99 10.29
CA GLN A 202 -5.89 -13.46 10.76
C GLN A 202 -6.41 -12.64 11.94
N ASN A 203 -5.56 -12.34 12.92
CA ASN A 203 -5.95 -11.50 14.05
C ASN A 203 -6.38 -10.11 13.60
N ASN A 204 -5.66 -9.51 12.65
CA ASN A 204 -6.01 -8.20 12.14
C ASN A 204 -7.31 -8.22 11.32
N LEU A 205 -7.53 -9.23 10.47
CA LEU A 205 -8.78 -9.40 9.73
C LEU A 205 -9.95 -9.56 10.70
N LEU A 206 -9.80 -10.41 11.72
CA LEU A 206 -10.85 -10.69 12.71
C LEU A 206 -11.18 -9.49 13.58
N GLN A 207 -10.18 -8.73 14.01
CA GLN A 207 -10.38 -7.50 14.78
C GLN A 207 -11.21 -6.48 14.00
N PHE A 208 -11.01 -6.40 12.69
CA PHE A 208 -11.78 -5.50 11.83
C PHE A 208 -13.20 -6.02 11.56
N LEU A 209 -13.31 -7.29 11.21
CA LEU A 209 -14.58 -7.94 10.86
C LEU A 209 -15.49 -8.15 12.08
N THR A 210 -14.91 -8.20 13.27
CA THR A 210 -15.63 -8.40 14.53
C THR A 210 -15.27 -7.26 15.48
N PRO A 211 -15.94 -6.10 15.39
CA PRO A 211 -15.76 -5.04 16.38
C PRO A 211 -16.11 -5.62 17.76
N GLN A 212 -15.11 -5.82 18.61
CA GLN A 212 -15.34 -6.38 19.93
C GLN A 212 -16.15 -5.39 20.76
N ASP A 213 -17.19 -5.88 21.44
CA ASP A 213 -17.83 -5.11 22.50
C ASP A 213 -16.79 -4.91 23.61
N PRO A 214 -16.41 -3.67 23.94
CA PRO A 214 -15.38 -3.39 24.95
C PRO A 214 -15.74 -3.89 26.36
N SER A 215 -16.98 -4.36 26.57
CA SER A 215 -17.40 -5.04 27.80
C SER A 215 -16.95 -6.50 27.91
N ILE A 216 -16.50 -7.13 26.83
CA ILE A 216 -16.05 -8.53 26.82
C ILE A 216 -14.54 -8.59 27.05
N ILE A 217 -14.13 -8.98 28.26
CA ILE A 217 -12.73 -9.20 28.61
C ILE A 217 -12.29 -10.54 28.00
N ASN A 218 -11.31 -10.49 27.08
CA ASN A 218 -10.65 -11.64 26.43
C ASN A 218 -11.56 -12.59 25.60
N PRO A 219 -12.13 -12.16 24.46
CA PRO A 219 -12.56 -13.12 23.45
C PRO A 219 -11.36 -13.43 22.56
N SER A 220 -10.61 -14.49 22.85
CA SER A 220 -9.81 -15.13 21.80
C SER A 220 -10.80 -15.65 20.75
N PRO A 221 -10.81 -15.12 19.52
CA PRO A 221 -11.77 -15.58 18.53
C PRO A 221 -11.50 -17.08 18.27
N PRO A 222 -12.54 -17.93 18.27
CA PRO A 222 -12.35 -19.36 18.08
C PRO A 222 -11.70 -19.64 16.71
N PRO A 223 -10.98 -20.77 16.57
CA PRO A 223 -10.56 -21.25 15.26
C PRO A 223 -11.80 -21.35 14.35
N ASN A 224 -11.69 -20.89 13.10
CA ASN A 224 -12.75 -20.73 12.10
C ASN A 224 -13.67 -19.50 12.22
N SER A 225 -13.35 -18.56 13.12
CA SER A 225 -14.03 -17.26 13.19
C SER A 225 -14.03 -16.52 11.85
N LEU A 226 -12.93 -16.57 11.09
CA LEU A 226 -12.83 -15.86 9.81
C LEU A 226 -13.82 -16.44 8.79
N LEU A 227 -13.81 -17.76 8.60
CA LEU A 227 -14.71 -18.41 7.65
C LEU A 227 -16.18 -18.25 8.04
N ASN A 228 -16.51 -18.33 9.34
CA ASN A 228 -17.86 -18.06 9.80
C ASN A 228 -18.29 -16.62 9.49
N HIS A 229 -17.37 -15.67 9.59
CA HIS A 229 -17.63 -14.29 9.18
C HIS A 229 -17.84 -14.19 7.67
N LEU A 230 -16.96 -14.80 6.84
CA LEU A 230 -17.08 -14.82 5.37
C LEU A 230 -18.39 -15.46 4.88
N ARG A 231 -18.98 -16.38 5.66
CA ARG A 231 -20.29 -17.01 5.40
C ARG A 231 -21.46 -16.07 5.64
N ASN A 232 -21.37 -15.27 6.70
CA ASN A 232 -22.45 -14.39 7.14
C ASN A 232 -22.40 -13.03 6.46
N HIS A 233 -21.22 -12.61 6.01
CA HIS A 233 -20.99 -11.33 5.34
C HIS A 233 -20.23 -11.53 4.04
N ARG A 234 -20.66 -10.84 2.99
CA ARG A 234 -19.99 -10.83 1.70
C ARG A 234 -18.79 -9.88 1.78
N CYS A 235 -17.60 -10.47 1.91
CA CYS A 235 -16.35 -9.74 2.07
C CYS A 235 -15.50 -9.78 0.80
N LEU A 236 -14.75 -8.70 0.54
CA LEU A 236 -13.64 -8.69 -0.41
C LEU A 236 -12.35 -8.47 0.36
N ILE A 237 -11.45 -9.45 0.36
CA ILE A 237 -10.15 -9.34 1.03
C ILE A 237 -9.09 -9.27 -0.06
N ILE A 238 -8.24 -8.26 -0.04
CA ILE A 238 -7.11 -8.11 -0.97
C ILE A 238 -5.84 -8.40 -0.18
N LEU A 239 -5.08 -9.41 -0.61
CA LEU A 239 -3.75 -9.72 -0.10
C LEU A 239 -2.70 -9.31 -1.11
N ASP A 240 -2.10 -8.15 -0.89
CA ASP A 240 -0.99 -7.64 -1.68
C ASP A 240 0.35 -8.20 -1.19
N ASP A 241 1.33 -8.24 -2.09
CA ASP A 241 2.64 -8.85 -1.86
C ASP A 241 2.61 -10.33 -1.43
N PHE A 242 1.56 -11.07 -1.79
CA PHE A 242 1.42 -12.48 -1.41
C PHE A 242 2.55 -13.37 -1.96
N GLN A 243 3.24 -12.97 -3.03
CA GLN A 243 4.38 -13.72 -3.57
C GLN A 243 5.51 -13.94 -2.55
N GLU A 244 5.60 -13.08 -1.53
CA GLU A 244 6.60 -13.20 -0.45
C GLU A 244 6.37 -14.46 0.41
N THR A 245 5.19 -15.08 0.35
CA THR A 245 4.92 -16.35 1.03
C THR A 245 5.47 -17.57 0.27
N LEU A 246 5.78 -17.40 -1.02
CA LEU A 246 6.14 -18.50 -1.92
C LEU A 246 7.66 -18.71 -1.98
N THR A 247 8.07 -19.94 -2.28
CA THR A 247 9.49 -20.27 -2.47
C THR A 247 9.97 -19.76 -3.85
N PRO A 248 10.99 -18.87 -3.90
CA PRO A 248 11.49 -18.35 -5.17
C PRO A 248 12.06 -19.46 -6.07
N GLY A 249 11.68 -19.43 -7.36
CA GLY A 249 12.16 -20.39 -8.35
C GLY A 249 11.40 -21.71 -8.42
N GLU A 250 10.40 -21.90 -7.56
CA GLU A 250 9.52 -23.08 -7.58
C GLU A 250 8.15 -22.79 -8.22
N LEU A 251 7.37 -23.85 -8.43
CA LEU A 251 6.00 -23.74 -8.93
C LEU A 251 5.08 -23.10 -7.87
N VAL A 252 4.03 -22.41 -8.32
CA VAL A 252 3.00 -21.84 -7.44
C VAL A 252 2.37 -22.96 -6.61
N GLY A 253 2.25 -22.73 -5.30
CA GLY A 253 1.83 -23.73 -4.32
C GLY A 253 2.97 -24.25 -3.45
N SER A 254 4.23 -24.01 -3.85
CA SER A 254 5.39 -24.16 -2.96
C SER A 254 5.54 -22.92 -2.07
N TYR A 255 5.26 -23.07 -0.78
CA TYR A 255 5.43 -22.01 0.22
C TYR A 255 6.81 -22.07 0.86
N HIS A 256 7.33 -20.92 1.30
CA HIS A 256 8.48 -20.89 2.21
C HIS A 256 8.14 -21.71 3.48
N PRO A 257 9.10 -22.39 4.12
CA PRO A 257 8.84 -23.19 5.33
C PRO A 257 8.08 -22.45 6.43
N ASP A 258 8.35 -21.15 6.59
CA ASP A 258 7.71 -20.29 7.59
C ASP A 258 6.25 -19.90 7.25
N TYR A 259 5.79 -20.18 6.04
CA TYR A 259 4.49 -19.71 5.50
C TYR A 259 3.61 -20.85 4.94
N GLN A 260 3.87 -22.09 5.33
CA GLN A 260 3.11 -23.28 4.87
C GLN A 260 1.62 -23.21 5.25
N ASP A 261 1.32 -22.55 6.36
CA ASP A 261 -0.03 -22.39 6.91
C ASP A 261 -0.95 -21.55 6.00
N TYR A 262 -0.40 -20.64 5.19
CA TYR A 262 -1.16 -19.90 4.17
C TYR A 262 -1.79 -20.83 3.14
N GLY A 263 -1.13 -21.94 2.79
CA GLY A 263 -1.68 -22.94 1.88
C GLY A 263 -2.98 -23.55 2.40
N GLN A 264 -3.04 -23.83 3.71
CA GLN A 264 -4.25 -24.33 4.36
C GLN A 264 -5.37 -23.27 4.36
N LEU A 265 -5.06 -22.01 4.70
CA LEU A 265 -6.05 -20.93 4.68
C LEU A 265 -6.68 -20.77 3.28
N LEU A 266 -5.86 -20.71 2.23
CA LEU A 266 -6.34 -20.58 0.86
C LEU A 266 -7.17 -21.79 0.44
N HIS A 267 -6.75 -22.99 0.83
CA HIS A 267 -7.52 -24.20 0.56
C HIS A 267 -8.92 -24.13 1.21
N GLU A 268 -9.01 -23.71 2.47
CA GLU A 268 -10.28 -23.57 3.19
C GLU A 268 -11.20 -22.51 2.56
N ILE A 269 -10.68 -21.33 2.23
CA ILE A 269 -11.43 -20.25 1.54
C ILE A 269 -11.91 -20.71 0.16
N GLY A 270 -11.07 -21.43 -0.59
CA GLY A 270 -11.44 -21.89 -1.94
C GLY A 270 -12.57 -22.93 -1.93
N GLN A 271 -12.51 -23.87 -0.99
CA GLN A 271 -13.38 -25.06 -1.00
C GLN A 271 -14.68 -24.88 -0.21
N LEU A 272 -14.66 -24.09 0.87
CA LEU A 272 -15.79 -24.02 1.78
C LEU A 272 -16.85 -23.01 1.29
N PRO A 273 -18.14 -23.26 1.55
CA PRO A 273 -19.21 -22.41 1.03
C PRO A 273 -19.23 -21.04 1.72
N HIS A 274 -19.13 -19.99 0.90
CA HIS A 274 -19.38 -18.58 1.25
C HIS A 274 -19.56 -17.74 -0.04
N ASN A 275 -19.95 -16.48 0.11
CA ASN A 275 -20.12 -15.52 -1.01
C ASN A 275 -19.01 -14.46 -1.10
N SER A 276 -18.02 -14.53 -0.22
CA SER A 276 -16.85 -13.65 -0.19
C SER A 276 -15.80 -14.00 -1.26
N CYS A 277 -14.91 -13.06 -1.57
CA CYS A 277 -13.79 -13.22 -2.50
C CYS A 277 -12.48 -12.77 -1.85
N LEU A 278 -11.41 -13.50 -2.14
CA LEU A 278 -10.01 -13.19 -1.85
C LEU A 278 -9.26 -12.90 -3.16
#